data_AF-X1BGN0-F1
#
_entry.id   AF-X1BGN0-F1
#
_cell.length_a   1.000
_cell.length_b   1.000
_cell.length_c   1.000
_cell.angle_alpha   90.00
_cell.angle_beta   90.00
_cell.angle_gamma   90.00
#
_symmetry.space_group_name_H-M   'P 1'
#
loop_
_entity.id
_entity.type
_entity.pdbx_description
1 polymer ?
#
loop_
_entity_poly.entity_id
_entity_poly.type
_entity_poly.pdbx_seq_one_letter_code
_entity_poly.pdbx_strand_id
1 'polypeptide(L)'
;MNYRNTVIDNNRTITTKATLPIDIDIADPISRLNFKFNIQNVDNTPALIAHPARAVSKIQVIDGSHIITSLSAEEMLAANYYDRRISPPSYINGVTMTQSYFTCGIDFGRWLFDPELALEPGAYDNLQLKLTYDKALYDAGAAAMYMTITADVFDQKTITPKG
;
A
#
# COMPACT_ATOMS: atom_id res chain seq x y z
N MET A 1 16.10 15.43 13.51
CA MET A 1 15.96 14.98 12.11
C MET A 1 14.46 14.91 11.88
N ASN A 2 13.91 15.82 11.10
CA ASN A 2 12.46 16.04 11.07
C ASN A 2 11.87 15.14 9.97
N TYR A 3 11.47 13.94 10.36
CA TYR A 3 10.70 13.01 9.55
C TYR A 3 9.47 12.62 10.35
N ARG A 4 8.34 12.39 9.67
CA ARG A 4 7.12 11.93 10.34
C ARG A 4 6.42 10.84 9.52
N ASN A 5 5.68 9.98 10.22
CA ASN A 5 4.72 9.09 9.60
C ASN A 5 3.34 9.76 9.67
N THR A 6 2.65 9.86 8.54
CA THR A 6 1.31 10.44 8.45
C THR A 6 0.32 9.43 7.90
N VAL A 7 -0.91 9.49 8.36
CA VAL A 7 -1.97 8.57 7.91
C VAL A 7 -2.74 9.23 6.77
N ILE A 8 -2.85 8.54 5.63
CA ILE A 8 -3.65 8.99 4.48
C ILE A 8 -5.09 8.47 4.62
N ASP A 9 -5.22 7.19 4.93
CA ASP A 9 -6.51 6.53 5.06
C ASP A 9 -6.40 5.48 6.17
N ASN A 10 -7.34 5.49 7.10
CA ASN A 10 -7.24 4.67 8.29
C ASN A 10 -8.38 3.65 8.38
N ASN A 11 -8.01 2.38 8.39
CA ASN A 11 -8.91 1.25 8.63
C ASN A 11 -10.18 1.27 7.75
N ARG A 12 -10.02 1.65 6.48
CA ARG A 12 -11.12 1.65 5.52
C ARG A 12 -11.61 0.23 5.29
N THR A 13 -12.92 0.03 5.38
CA THR A 13 -13.55 -1.26 5.11
C THR A 13 -13.63 -1.49 3.60
N ILE A 14 -13.22 -2.68 3.16
CA ILE A 14 -13.29 -3.15 1.78
C ILE A 14 -14.44 -4.15 1.68
N THR A 15 -15.52 -3.76 0.98
CA THR A 15 -16.79 -4.52 0.99
C THR A 15 -16.95 -5.43 -0.22
N THR A 16 -16.78 -4.91 -1.42
CA THR A 16 -17.00 -5.60 -2.71
C THR A 16 -15.86 -5.27 -3.68
N LYS A 17 -15.75 -6.02 -4.78
CA LYS A 17 -14.78 -5.74 -5.84
C LYS A 17 -14.95 -4.30 -6.34
N ALA A 18 -13.90 -3.50 -6.24
CA ALA A 18 -13.93 -2.13 -6.68
C ALA A 18 -12.53 -1.61 -7.04
N THR A 19 -12.54 -0.49 -7.76
CA THR A 19 -11.37 0.36 -7.91
C THR A 19 -11.63 1.65 -7.16
N LEU A 20 -10.80 1.94 -6.17
CA LEU A 20 -10.94 3.05 -5.27
C LEU A 20 -9.85 4.10 -5.56
N PRO A 21 -10.23 5.31 -6.03
CA PRO A 21 -9.35 6.46 -6.02
C PRO A 21 -9.25 7.03 -4.59
N ILE A 22 -8.06 7.50 -4.22
CA ILE A 22 -7.72 8.12 -2.95
C ILE A 22 -6.81 9.31 -3.26
N ASP A 23 -7.23 10.50 -2.90
CA ASP A 23 -6.44 11.71 -3.10
C ASP A 23 -5.28 11.76 -2.10
N ILE A 24 -4.11 12.22 -2.55
CA ILE A 24 -2.91 12.36 -1.71
C ILE A 24 -2.77 13.84 -1.30
N ASP A 25 -3.51 14.23 -0.25
CA ASP A 25 -3.55 15.61 0.26
C ASP A 25 -2.38 15.95 1.20
N ILE A 26 -1.17 15.48 0.88
CA ILE A 26 0.04 15.76 1.66
C ILE A 26 0.90 16.74 0.87
N ALA A 27 1.22 17.89 1.48
CA ALA A 27 2.11 18.86 0.85
C ALA A 27 3.60 18.51 0.99
N ASP A 28 3.98 17.85 2.09
CA ASP A 28 5.36 17.50 2.37
C ASP A 28 5.86 16.37 1.45
N PRO A 29 7.15 16.36 1.07
CA PRO A 29 7.71 15.32 0.21
C PRO A 29 7.59 13.93 0.84
N ILE A 30 7.23 12.94 0.04
CA ILE A 30 6.94 11.57 0.46
C ILE A 30 8.08 10.65 0.04
N SER A 31 8.74 10.01 1.01
CA SER A 31 9.75 9.01 0.72
C SER A 31 9.17 7.62 0.51
N ARG A 32 8.03 7.30 1.16
CA ARG A 32 7.44 5.98 1.07
C ARG A 32 5.94 6.05 1.33
N LEU A 33 5.17 5.27 0.56
CA LEU A 33 3.79 4.92 0.88
C LEU A 33 3.76 3.50 1.42
N ASN A 34 3.11 3.31 2.56
CA ASN A 34 2.94 2.01 3.21
C ASN A 34 1.47 1.63 3.19
N PHE A 35 1.20 0.38 2.86
CA PHE A 35 -0.12 -0.22 2.81
C PHE A 35 -0.15 -1.40 3.78
N LYS A 36 -1.11 -1.40 4.70
CA LYS A 36 -1.42 -2.54 5.55
C LYS A 36 -2.81 -3.02 5.23
N PHE A 37 -2.90 -4.30 4.87
CA PHE A 37 -4.18 -4.96 4.64
C PHE A 37 -4.39 -6.02 5.71
N ASN A 38 -5.57 -5.95 6.33
CA ASN A 38 -6.05 -6.90 7.30
C ASN A 38 -7.20 -7.67 6.67
N ILE A 39 -7.11 -9.00 6.66
CA ILE A 39 -8.09 -9.85 6.00
C ILE A 39 -8.53 -10.92 6.99
N GLN A 40 -9.84 -11.04 7.20
CA GLN A 40 -10.42 -12.04 8.09
C GLN A 40 -10.85 -13.26 7.27
N ASN A 41 -10.37 -14.43 7.69
CA ASN A 41 -10.71 -15.71 7.08
C ASN A 41 -12.21 -16.01 7.22
N VAL A 42 -12.78 -16.66 6.21
CA VAL A 42 -14.17 -17.13 6.25
C VAL A 42 -14.35 -18.29 7.23
N ASP A 43 -15.60 -18.51 7.64
CA ASP A 43 -15.97 -19.62 8.51
C ASP A 43 -16.04 -20.95 7.75
N ASN A 44 -15.78 -22.07 8.43
CA ASN A 44 -15.93 -23.45 7.96
C ASN A 44 -15.25 -23.81 6.62
N THR A 45 -14.23 -23.06 6.19
CA THR A 45 -13.47 -23.37 4.98
C THR A 45 -11.97 -23.37 5.30
N PRO A 46 -11.23 -24.48 5.08
CA PRO A 46 -9.78 -24.49 5.25
C PRO A 46 -9.14 -23.51 4.27
N ALA A 47 -8.49 -22.47 4.81
CA ALA A 47 -8.32 -21.20 4.10
C ALA A 47 -6.86 -20.81 3.78
N LEU A 48 -6.12 -21.66 3.06
CA LEU A 48 -4.73 -21.40 2.64
C LEU A 48 -4.46 -21.80 1.18
N ILE A 49 -5.40 -21.53 0.27
CA ILE A 49 -5.25 -21.77 -1.18
C ILE A 49 -4.43 -20.64 -1.83
N ALA A 50 -4.52 -19.42 -1.31
CA ALA A 50 -3.91 -18.24 -1.91
C ALA A 50 -3.38 -17.25 -0.86
N HIS A 51 -2.34 -16.52 -1.24
CA HIS A 51 -1.76 -15.46 -0.41
C HIS A 51 -2.76 -14.28 -0.29
N PRO A 52 -2.88 -13.62 0.89
CA PRO A 52 -3.79 -12.49 1.10
C PRO A 52 -3.56 -11.30 0.15
N ALA A 53 -2.34 -11.13 -0.34
CA ALA A 53 -2.01 -10.10 -1.33
C ALA A 53 -2.74 -10.26 -2.67
N ARG A 54 -3.23 -11.48 -3.02
CA ARG A 54 -4.03 -11.67 -4.24
C ARG A 54 -5.35 -10.91 -4.24
N ALA A 55 -5.87 -10.53 -3.06
CA ALA A 55 -7.04 -9.67 -2.96
C ALA A 55 -6.80 -8.27 -3.53
N VAL A 56 -5.55 -7.83 -3.69
CA VAL A 56 -5.20 -6.51 -4.19
C VAL A 56 -4.46 -6.65 -5.52
N SER A 57 -5.26 -6.69 -6.58
CA SER A 57 -4.77 -6.87 -7.96
C SER A 57 -3.95 -5.69 -8.49
N LYS A 58 -4.14 -4.48 -7.95
CA LYS A 58 -3.45 -3.29 -8.44
C LYS A 58 -3.34 -2.18 -7.41
N ILE A 59 -2.16 -1.60 -7.33
CA ILE A 59 -1.82 -0.41 -6.55
C ILE A 59 -1.10 0.54 -7.52
N GLN A 60 -1.69 1.71 -7.75
CA GLN A 60 -1.17 2.67 -8.71
C GLN A 60 -1.09 4.06 -8.12
N VAL A 61 0.01 4.76 -8.37
CA VAL A 61 0.09 6.21 -8.16
C VAL A 61 0.02 6.86 -9.53
N ILE A 62 -0.93 7.76 -9.70
CA ILE A 62 -1.24 8.40 -10.98
C ILE A 62 -1.29 9.91 -10.79
N ASP A 63 -0.93 10.64 -11.84
CA ASP A 63 -1.18 12.07 -11.94
C ASP A 63 -2.04 12.32 -13.20
N GLY A 64 -3.34 12.52 -13.00
CA GLY A 64 -4.29 12.58 -14.11
C GLY A 64 -4.25 11.32 -15.00
N SER A 65 -3.71 11.44 -16.22
CA SER A 65 -3.52 10.32 -17.16
C SER A 65 -2.14 9.65 -17.08
N HIS A 66 -1.18 10.25 -16.36
CA HIS A 66 0.17 9.72 -16.22
C HIS A 66 0.23 8.69 -15.09
N ILE A 67 0.89 7.55 -15.33
CA ILE A 67 1.06 6.48 -14.33
C ILE A 67 2.50 6.55 -13.83
N ILE A 68 2.67 6.92 -12.56
CA ILE A 68 3.98 6.99 -11.89
C ILE A 68 4.43 5.58 -11.49
N THR A 69 3.52 4.81 -10.89
CA THR A 69 3.76 3.40 -10.58
C THR A 69 2.47 2.60 -10.67
N SER A 70 2.59 1.31 -10.97
CA SER A 70 1.46 0.40 -11.13
C SER A 70 1.90 -1.03 -10.95
N LEU A 71 1.73 -1.58 -9.75
CA LEU A 71 2.08 -2.96 -9.40
C LEU A 71 0.90 -3.64 -8.69
N SER A 72 0.78 -4.95 -8.79
CA SER A 72 -0.04 -5.76 -7.88
C SER A 72 0.58 -5.81 -6.49
N ALA A 73 -0.20 -6.16 -5.47
CA ALA A 73 0.37 -6.29 -4.12
C ALA A 73 1.39 -7.42 -4.01
N GLU A 74 1.28 -8.48 -4.81
CA GLU A 74 2.26 -9.57 -4.86
C GLU A 74 3.59 -9.10 -5.46
N GLU A 75 3.54 -8.37 -6.58
CA GLU A 75 4.72 -7.76 -7.20
C GLU A 75 5.38 -6.75 -6.26
N MET A 76 4.58 -5.98 -5.52
CA MET A 76 5.10 -4.97 -4.60
C MET A 76 5.73 -5.60 -3.34
N LEU A 77 5.16 -6.69 -2.83
CA LEU A 77 5.80 -7.49 -1.78
C LEU A 77 7.16 -8.03 -2.24
N ALA A 78 7.22 -8.59 -3.45
CA ALA A 78 8.47 -9.06 -4.03
C ALA A 78 9.48 -7.93 -4.19
N ALA A 79 9.07 -6.79 -4.76
CA ALA A 79 9.93 -5.62 -4.91
C ALA A 79 10.48 -5.13 -3.56
N ASN A 80 9.63 -5.03 -2.53
CA ASN A 80 10.06 -4.64 -1.19
C ASN A 80 11.02 -5.66 -0.57
N TYR A 81 10.81 -6.96 -0.78
CA TYR A 81 11.73 -8.00 -0.30
C TYR A 81 13.12 -7.83 -0.92
N TYR A 82 13.18 -7.66 -2.25
CA TYR A 82 14.44 -7.51 -2.97
C TYR A 82 15.18 -6.22 -2.62
N ASP A 83 14.46 -5.11 -2.53
CA ASP A 83 15.03 -3.80 -2.24
C ASP A 83 15.50 -3.69 -0.79
N ARG A 84 14.63 -4.03 0.16
CA ARG A 84 14.91 -3.89 1.60
C ARG A 84 15.73 -5.03 2.17
N ARG A 85 15.88 -6.13 1.42
CA ARG A 85 16.55 -7.39 1.83
C ARG A 85 15.96 -8.01 3.11
N ILE A 86 14.71 -7.67 3.40
CA ILE A 86 13.95 -8.17 4.54
C ILE A 86 12.51 -8.39 4.09
N SER A 87 11.90 -9.47 4.56
CA SER A 87 10.48 -9.72 4.29
C SER A 87 9.62 -8.61 4.91
N PRO A 88 8.70 -8.01 4.14
CA PRO A 88 7.68 -7.14 4.70
C PRO A 88 6.91 -7.89 5.81
N PRO A 89 6.54 -7.20 6.91
CA PRO A 89 5.73 -7.79 7.96
C PRO A 89 4.44 -8.40 7.40
N SER A 90 4.29 -9.71 7.59
CA SER A 90 3.12 -10.48 7.22
C SER A 90 2.82 -11.52 8.29
N TYR A 91 1.54 -11.72 8.56
CA TYR A 91 1.04 -12.81 9.39
C TYR A 91 -0.07 -13.51 8.62
N ILE A 92 0.14 -14.79 8.31
CA ILE A 92 -0.79 -15.60 7.55
C ILE A 92 -1.15 -16.78 8.43
N ASN A 93 -2.45 -17.00 8.60
CA ASN A 93 -2.98 -18.16 9.29
C ASN A 93 -4.18 -18.70 8.51
N GLY A 94 -4.45 -20.00 8.64
CA GLY A 94 -5.61 -20.66 8.03
C GLY A 94 -6.75 -20.92 9.00
N VAL A 95 -6.72 -20.31 10.19
CA VAL A 95 -7.74 -20.55 11.22
C VAL A 95 -8.99 -19.78 10.83
N THR A 96 -10.15 -20.43 10.89
CA THR A 96 -11.45 -19.81 10.59
C THR A 96 -11.69 -18.59 11.46
N MET A 97 -12.30 -17.55 10.90
CA MET A 97 -12.65 -16.31 11.62
C MET A 97 -11.46 -15.59 12.29
N THR A 98 -10.22 -15.95 11.92
CA THR A 98 -9.00 -15.32 12.42
C THR A 98 -8.43 -14.39 11.36
N GLN A 99 -7.77 -13.33 11.81
CA GLN A 99 -7.25 -12.28 10.94
C GLN A 99 -5.82 -12.58 10.49
N SER A 100 -5.62 -12.56 9.18
CA SER A 100 -4.31 -12.48 8.54
C SER A 100 -4.01 -11.01 8.18
N TYR A 101 -2.74 -10.65 8.05
CA TYR A 101 -2.34 -9.35 7.52
C TYR A 101 -1.08 -9.44 6.67
N PHE A 102 -0.94 -8.49 5.77
CA PHE A 102 0.32 -8.23 5.08
C PHE A 102 0.56 -6.73 4.96
N THR A 103 1.82 -6.36 4.83
CA THR A 103 2.22 -4.99 4.54
C THR A 103 3.05 -4.95 3.27
N CYS A 104 2.85 -3.92 2.45
CA CYS A 104 3.67 -3.62 1.29
C CYS A 104 3.80 -2.10 1.16
N GLY A 105 4.68 -1.61 0.30
CA GLY A 105 4.88 -0.19 0.13
C GLY A 105 5.52 0.19 -1.20
N ILE A 106 5.36 1.45 -1.56
CA ILE A 106 6.04 2.07 -2.69
C ILE A 106 7.17 2.91 -2.08
N ASP A 107 8.40 2.59 -2.45
CA ASP A 107 9.58 3.30 -2.00
C ASP A 107 9.97 4.30 -3.10
N PHE A 108 9.97 5.59 -2.75
CA PHE A 108 10.44 6.66 -3.62
C PHE A 108 11.91 6.95 -3.27
N GLY A 109 12.78 6.61 -4.22
CA GLY A 109 14.23 6.74 -4.11
C GLY A 109 14.97 5.45 -3.83
N ARG A 110 16.27 5.57 -3.56
CA ARG A 110 17.19 4.42 -3.40
C ARG A 110 17.21 3.86 -1.98
N TRP A 111 16.80 4.65 -1.01
CA TRP A 111 16.71 4.30 0.41
C TRP A 111 15.65 5.17 1.07
N LEU A 112 15.20 4.77 2.27
CA LEU A 112 14.24 5.54 3.04
C LEU A 112 14.82 6.93 3.38
N PHE A 113 14.06 7.98 3.03
CA PHE A 113 14.42 9.39 3.09
C PHE A 113 15.55 9.82 2.13
N ASP A 114 15.61 9.25 0.92
CA ASP A 114 16.45 9.76 -0.18
C ASP A 114 15.96 11.16 -0.63
N PRO A 115 16.71 12.24 -0.38
CA PRO A 115 16.25 13.60 -0.67
C PRO A 115 16.25 13.93 -2.17
N GLU A 116 16.91 13.12 -3.01
CA GLU A 116 17.01 13.39 -4.45
C GLU A 116 15.86 12.79 -5.26
N LEU A 117 15.22 11.75 -4.75
CA LEU A 117 14.26 10.91 -5.50
C LEU A 117 12.95 10.66 -4.74
N ALA A 118 12.70 11.43 -3.68
CA ALA A 118 11.42 11.45 -3.00
C ALA A 118 10.31 11.95 -3.95
N LEU A 119 9.08 11.50 -3.73
CA LEU A 119 7.93 12.05 -4.43
C LEU A 119 7.64 13.45 -3.88
N GLU A 120 7.62 14.46 -4.74
CA GLU A 120 7.22 15.83 -4.42
C GLU A 120 5.75 16.05 -4.84
N PRO A 121 4.76 16.00 -3.92
CA PRO A 121 3.35 16.08 -4.32
C PRO A 121 3.00 17.39 -5.03
N GLY A 122 3.63 18.50 -4.64
CA GLY A 122 3.41 19.81 -5.27
C GLY A 122 3.92 19.95 -6.70
N ALA A 123 4.66 18.96 -7.22
CA ALA A 123 5.08 18.91 -8.62
C ALA A 123 4.00 18.34 -9.57
N TYR A 124 2.89 17.83 -9.02
CA TYR A 124 1.82 17.16 -9.76
C TYR A 124 0.49 17.91 -9.59
N ASP A 125 -0.33 17.92 -10.64
CA ASP A 125 -1.60 18.67 -10.64
C ASP A 125 -2.77 17.87 -10.05
N ASN A 126 -2.75 16.55 -10.21
CA ASN A 126 -3.83 15.65 -9.79
C ASN A 126 -3.26 14.29 -9.32
N LEU A 127 -2.40 14.36 -8.31
CA LEU A 127 -1.77 13.18 -7.72
C LEU A 127 -2.78 12.34 -6.93
N GLN A 128 -3.01 11.11 -7.38
CA GLN A 128 -3.96 10.19 -6.80
C GLN A 128 -3.36 8.79 -6.64
N LEU A 129 -3.78 8.11 -5.58
CA LEU A 129 -3.58 6.69 -5.39
C LEU A 129 -4.84 5.95 -5.86
N LYS A 130 -4.66 4.92 -6.69
CA LYS A 130 -5.74 4.09 -7.19
C LYS A 130 -5.50 2.63 -6.82
N LEU A 131 -6.43 2.07 -6.07
CA LEU A 131 -6.36 0.70 -5.56
C LEU A 131 -7.45 -0.15 -6.19
N THR A 132 -7.10 -1.29 -6.78
CA THR A 132 -8.06 -2.26 -7.31
C THR A 132 -7.98 -3.55 -6.51
N TYR A 133 -9.09 -3.88 -5.85
CA TYR A 133 -9.19 -5.01 -4.96
C TYR A 133 -10.44 -5.85 -5.22
N ASP A 134 -10.35 -7.12 -4.84
CA ASP A 134 -11.44 -8.07 -4.86
C ASP A 134 -11.24 -9.07 -3.73
N LYS A 135 -12.08 -8.97 -2.69
CA LYS A 135 -12.01 -9.85 -1.53
C LYS A 135 -12.27 -11.32 -1.87
N ALA A 136 -12.90 -11.61 -3.01
CA ALA A 136 -13.17 -12.97 -3.46
C ALA A 136 -11.92 -13.65 -4.06
N LEU A 137 -10.87 -12.88 -4.40
CA LEU A 137 -9.61 -13.42 -4.91
C LEU A 137 -8.68 -13.94 -3.81
N TYR A 138 -8.95 -13.60 -2.55
CA TYR A 138 -8.29 -14.24 -1.42
C TYR A 138 -8.96 -15.57 -1.13
N ASP A 139 -8.24 -16.66 -1.34
CA ASP A 139 -8.60 -17.99 -0.86
C ASP A 139 -10.04 -18.42 -1.23
N ALA A 140 -10.91 -18.74 -0.27
CA ALA A 140 -12.34 -19.01 -0.47
C ALA A 140 -13.23 -17.76 -0.31
N GLY A 141 -12.60 -16.58 -0.31
CA GLY A 141 -13.17 -15.29 0.04
C GLY A 141 -12.70 -14.80 1.42
N ALA A 142 -12.87 -13.49 1.67
CA ALA A 142 -12.69 -12.90 2.99
C ALA A 142 -14.04 -12.56 3.65
N ALA A 143 -14.16 -12.83 4.94
CA ALA A 143 -15.30 -12.39 5.76
C ALA A 143 -15.30 -10.86 5.90
N ALA A 144 -14.12 -10.29 6.16
CA ALA A 144 -13.89 -8.86 6.23
C ALA A 144 -12.50 -8.52 5.70
N MET A 145 -12.35 -7.31 5.15
CA MET A 145 -11.07 -6.78 4.71
C MET A 145 -10.99 -5.30 5.09
N TYR A 146 -9.87 -4.90 5.67
CA TYR A 146 -9.59 -3.52 6.08
C TYR A 146 -8.24 -3.08 5.55
N MET A 147 -8.12 -1.79 5.29
CA MET A 147 -6.91 -1.19 4.77
C MET A 147 -6.53 0.06 5.56
N THR A 148 -5.22 0.19 5.82
CA THR A 148 -4.62 1.41 6.33
C THR A 148 -3.48 1.83 5.41
N ILE A 149 -3.42 3.11 5.08
CA ILE A 149 -2.41 3.73 4.23
C ILE A 149 -1.69 4.79 5.05
N THR A 150 -0.38 4.70 5.12
CA THR A 150 0.47 5.71 5.76
C THR A 150 1.58 6.16 4.82
N ALA A 151 2.13 7.35 5.06
CA ALA A 151 3.23 7.90 4.29
C ALA A 151 4.37 8.28 5.25
N ASP A 152 5.60 7.95 4.86
CA ASP A 152 6.81 8.45 5.51
C ASP A 152 7.26 9.71 4.79
N VAL A 153 7.21 10.85 5.47
CA VAL A 153 7.38 12.18 4.86
C VAL A 153 8.49 12.98 5.52
N PHE A 154 9.07 13.90 4.74
CA PHE A 154 10.05 14.88 5.21
C PHE A 154 9.32 16.01 5.93
N ASP A 155 9.51 16.12 7.25
CA ASP A 155 8.79 17.10 8.06
C ASP A 155 9.54 18.43 8.09
N GLN A 156 9.01 19.49 7.49
CA GLN A 156 9.62 20.84 7.50
C GLN A 156 11.08 20.90 6.99
N LYS A 157 11.54 19.85 6.30
CA LYS A 157 12.88 19.80 5.71
C LYS A 157 12.74 20.17 4.24
N THR A 158 13.24 21.35 3.88
CA THR A 158 13.33 21.73 2.47
C THR A 158 14.28 20.78 1.76
N ILE A 159 13.71 19.95 0.88
CA ILE A 159 14.46 19.16 -0.10
C ILE A 159 14.02 19.60 -1.49
N THR A 160 14.79 19.22 -2.51
CA THR A 160 14.46 19.53 -3.90
C THR A 160 14.66 18.26 -4.70
N PRO A 161 13.69 17.34 -4.68
CA PRO A 161 13.75 16.11 -5.46
C PRO A 161 13.90 16.43 -6.94
N LYS A 162 14.59 15.55 -7.67
CA LYS A 162 14.91 15.74 -9.09
C LYS A 162 13.81 15.20 -10.02
N GLY A 163 12.72 14.64 -9.49
CA GLY A 163 11.64 14.02 -10.25
C GLY A 163 10.33 13.96 -9.47
#